data_AF-A0A1B6C980-F1
#
_entry.id   AF-A0A1B6C980-F1
#
_cell.length_a   1.000
_cell.length_b   1.000
_cell.length_c   1.000
_cell.angle_alpha   90.00
_cell.angle_beta   90.00
_cell.angle_gamma   90.00
#
_symmetry.space_group_name_H-M   'P 1'
#
loop_
_entity.id
_entity.type
_entity.pdbx_description
1 polymer ?
#
loop_
_entity_poly.entity_id
_entity_poly.type
_entity_poly.pdbx_seq_one_letter_code
_entity_poly.pdbx_strand_id
1 'polypeptide(L)'
;YLLKNETLFENKDILNSFRKYRNSEVVLKTHEDVRRPIELLLELLFRHFNHKVYVLIDNYDAHLESLLFTRVSDLDQVLTFIVTVHEEFFHHNEDYISGAFLTGVMRLSTLVPSIPFTRIRHFRFYLDHVFSDFYGIAFFELDHMLEKLFADEAERNETRREIDAYYA
;
A
#
# COMPACT_ATOMS: atom_id res chain seq x y z
N TYR A 1 4.78 15.23 -12.89
CA TYR A 1 6.19 14.95 -12.57
C TYR A 1 6.89 14.35 -13.76
N LEU A 2 6.54 13.12 -14.20
CA LEU A 2 7.12 12.47 -15.39
C LEU A 2 7.05 13.32 -16.67
N LEU A 3 5.90 13.95 -16.96
CA LEU A 3 5.71 14.83 -18.12
C LEU A 3 6.66 16.04 -18.20
N LYS A 4 7.39 16.35 -17.12
CA LYS A 4 8.40 17.43 -17.11
C LYS A 4 9.77 16.96 -17.62
N ASN A 5 9.98 15.64 -17.76
CA ASN A 5 11.21 15.06 -18.27
C ASN A 5 11.03 14.75 -19.76
N GLU A 6 11.59 15.62 -20.62
CA GLU A 6 11.44 15.53 -22.08
C GLU A 6 12.16 14.33 -22.68
N THR A 7 13.30 13.90 -22.10
CA THR A 7 14.06 12.73 -22.57
C THR A 7 13.34 11.41 -22.30
N LEU A 8 12.37 11.40 -21.39
CA LEU A 8 11.54 10.22 -21.13
C LEU A 8 10.60 9.87 -22.29
N PHE A 9 10.27 10.87 -23.12
CA PHE A 9 9.23 10.81 -24.14
C PHE A 9 9.76 11.09 -25.54
N GLU A 10 10.98 10.65 -25.84
CA GLU A 10 11.57 10.76 -27.18
C GLU A 10 10.69 10.09 -28.25
N ASN A 11 9.99 9.02 -27.88
CA ASN A 11 8.95 8.42 -28.70
C ASN A 11 7.58 9.07 -28.42
N LYS A 12 7.04 9.77 -29.43
CA LYS A 12 5.72 10.44 -29.35
C LYS A 12 4.56 9.46 -29.12
N ASP A 13 4.69 8.21 -29.53
CA ASP A 13 3.64 7.19 -29.32
C ASP A 13 3.50 6.81 -27.85
N ILE A 14 4.63 6.77 -27.13
CA ILE A 14 4.67 6.54 -25.68
C ILE A 14 4.02 7.72 -24.95
N LEU A 15 4.33 8.96 -25.34
CA LEU A 15 3.73 10.16 -24.77
C LEU A 15 2.21 10.18 -24.98
N ASN A 16 1.75 9.87 -26.20
CA ASN A 16 0.34 9.82 -26.53
C ASN A 16 -0.39 8.74 -25.74
N SER A 17 0.20 7.55 -25.64
CA SER A 17 -0.34 6.43 -24.84
C SER A 17 -0.45 6.83 -23.36
N PHE A 18 0.62 7.38 -22.78
CA PHE A 18 0.62 7.84 -21.39
C PHE A 18 -0.45 8.91 -21.12
N ARG A 19 -0.63 9.87 -22.03
CA ARG A 19 -1.68 10.90 -21.93
C ARG A 19 -3.08 10.29 -22.01
N LYS A 20 -3.30 9.36 -22.93
CA LYS A 20 -4.58 8.68 -23.13
C LYS A 20 -5.05 7.98 -21.86
N TYR A 21 -4.16 7.27 -21.18
CA TYR A 21 -4.46 6.58 -19.93
C TYR A 21 -4.63 7.54 -18.74
N ARG A 22 -3.78 8.58 -18.65
CA ARG A 22 -3.87 9.59 -17.59
C ARG A 22 -5.22 10.34 -17.61
N ASN A 23 -5.71 10.65 -18.80
CA ASN A 23 -6.94 11.44 -18.98
C ASN A 23 -8.22 10.59 -18.95
N SER A 24 -8.11 9.28 -18.68
CA SER A 24 -9.23 8.34 -18.72
C SER A 24 -9.96 8.33 -20.08
N GLU A 25 -9.25 8.59 -21.18
CA GLU A 25 -9.79 8.56 -22.55
C GLU A 25 -9.95 7.12 -23.07
N VAL A 26 -9.55 6.12 -22.28
CA VAL A 26 -9.68 4.69 -22.58
C VAL A 26 -10.73 4.08 -21.68
N VAL A 27 -11.66 3.36 -22.29
CA VAL A 27 -12.54 2.47 -21.53
C VAL A 27 -11.78 1.19 -21.25
N LEU A 28 -11.47 0.94 -19.99
CA LEU A 28 -10.80 -0.28 -19.54
C LEU A 28 -11.84 -1.39 -19.43
N LYS A 29 -11.83 -2.34 -20.38
CA LYS A 29 -12.82 -3.42 -20.44
C LYS A 29 -12.22 -4.80 -20.19
N THR A 30 -10.94 -4.94 -20.48
CA THR A 30 -10.22 -6.21 -20.43
C THR A 30 -9.06 -6.14 -19.45
N HIS A 31 -8.55 -7.32 -19.06
CA HIS A 31 -7.34 -7.42 -18.26
C HIS A 31 -6.15 -6.70 -18.92
N GLU A 32 -6.00 -6.87 -20.22
CA GLU A 32 -4.97 -6.20 -21.03
C GLU A 32 -5.07 -4.67 -21.02
N ASP A 33 -6.30 -4.13 -21.00
CA ASP A 33 -6.51 -2.69 -20.95
C ASP A 33 -5.99 -2.10 -19.64
N VAL A 34 -6.02 -2.88 -18.54
CA VAL A 34 -5.51 -2.48 -17.23
C VAL A 34 -4.01 -2.76 -17.11
N ARG A 35 -3.53 -3.90 -17.61
CA ARG A 35 -2.12 -4.30 -17.52
C ARG A 35 -1.20 -3.32 -18.23
N ARG A 36 -1.44 -3.05 -19.53
CA ARG A 36 -0.59 -2.20 -20.38
C ARG A 36 -0.27 -0.81 -19.82
N PRO A 37 -1.25 0.00 -19.35
CA PRO A 37 -0.94 1.32 -18.81
C PRO A 37 -0.07 1.27 -17.57
N ILE A 38 -0.24 0.22 -16.76
CA ILE A 38 0.50 0.07 -15.53
C ILE A 38 1.96 -0.32 -15.83
N GLU A 39 2.17 -1.28 -16.74
CA GLU A 39 3.52 -1.63 -17.21
C GLU A 39 4.24 -0.42 -17.81
N LEU A 40 3.52 0.34 -18.65
CA LEU A 40 4.05 1.57 -19.23
C LEU A 40 4.47 2.57 -18.15
N LEU A 41 3.64 2.75 -17.11
CA LEU A 41 3.96 3.65 -16.01
C LEU A 41 5.22 3.20 -15.26
N LEU A 42 5.35 1.91 -14.97
CA LEU A 42 6.52 1.35 -14.28
C LEU A 42 7.79 1.47 -15.11
N GLU A 43 7.73 1.18 -16.41
CA GLU A 43 8.86 1.35 -17.31
C GLU A 43 9.32 2.82 -17.32
N LEU A 44 8.39 3.77 -17.42
CA LEU A 44 8.69 5.19 -17.39
C LEU A 44 9.29 5.63 -16.06
N LEU A 45 8.77 5.11 -14.94
CA LEU A 45 9.33 5.38 -13.61
C LEU A 45 10.74 4.80 -13.45
N PHE A 46 10.95 3.56 -13.89
CA PHE A 46 12.25 2.91 -13.88
C PHE A 46 13.27 3.70 -14.70
N ARG A 47 12.93 4.10 -15.93
CA ARG A 47 13.78 4.95 -16.78
C ARG A 47 14.06 6.31 -16.14
N HIS A 48 13.06 6.91 -15.49
CA HIS A 48 13.20 8.23 -14.89
C HIS A 48 14.14 8.24 -13.68
N PHE A 49 13.99 7.25 -12.79
CA PHE A 49 14.80 7.14 -11.58
C PHE A 49 16.07 6.30 -11.78
N ASN A 50 16.19 5.60 -12.90
CA ASN A 50 17.23 4.61 -13.20
C ASN A 50 17.39 3.53 -12.13
N HIS A 51 16.30 3.21 -11.42
CA HIS A 51 16.25 2.24 -10.33
C HIS A 51 14.86 1.61 -10.29
N LYS A 52 14.78 0.36 -9.81
CA LYS A 52 13.51 -0.30 -9.52
C LYS A 52 12.75 0.49 -8.46
N VAL A 53 11.43 0.60 -8.62
CA VAL A 53 10.58 1.39 -7.72
C VAL A 53 9.93 0.52 -6.65
N TYR A 54 9.65 1.11 -5.50
CA TYR A 54 8.71 0.57 -4.53
C TYR A 54 7.32 1.12 -4.82
N VAL A 55 6.32 0.25 -4.85
CA VAL A 55 4.93 0.65 -5.09
C VAL A 55 4.15 0.63 -3.79
N LEU A 56 3.53 1.75 -3.44
CA LEU A 56 2.56 1.84 -2.36
C LEU A 56 1.16 1.99 -2.98
N ILE A 57 0.26 1.06 -2.67
CA ILE A 57 -1.16 1.19 -3.01
C ILE A 57 -1.92 1.29 -1.71
N ASP A 58 -2.44 2.49 -1.46
CA ASP A 58 -3.24 2.76 -0.27
C ASP A 58 -4.70 2.40 -0.50
N ASN A 59 -5.34 1.79 0.50
CA ASN A 59 -6.75 1.39 0.52
C ASN A 59 -7.20 0.66 -0.76
N TYR A 60 -6.44 -0.37 -1.15
CA TYR A 60 -6.63 -1.08 -2.42
C TYR A 60 -8.01 -1.74 -2.54
N ASP A 61 -8.70 -1.96 -1.41
CA ASP A 61 -10.00 -2.62 -1.32
C ASP A 61 -11.19 -1.68 -1.05
N ALA A 62 -10.96 -0.36 -0.95
CA ALA A 62 -12.02 0.60 -0.58
C ALA A 62 -13.26 0.54 -1.49
N HIS A 63 -13.06 0.28 -2.78
CA HIS A 63 -14.16 0.20 -3.75
C HIS A 63 -15.02 -1.06 -3.57
N LEU A 64 -14.52 -2.07 -2.87
CA LEU A 64 -15.23 -3.31 -2.58
C LEU A 64 -16.11 -3.22 -1.34
N GLU A 65 -15.81 -2.30 -0.42
CA GLU A 65 -16.54 -2.15 0.84
C GLU A 65 -18.05 -2.06 0.59
N SER A 66 -18.47 -1.21 -0.35
CA SER A 66 -19.88 -1.07 -0.75
C SER A 66 -20.48 -2.34 -1.36
N LEU A 67 -19.69 -3.13 -2.08
CA LEU A 67 -20.15 -4.33 -2.79
C LEU A 67 -20.36 -5.51 -1.85
N LEU A 68 -19.74 -5.50 -0.68
CA LEU A 68 -19.88 -6.58 0.32
C LEU A 68 -21.14 -6.43 1.16
N PHE A 69 -21.57 -5.19 1.40
CA PHE A 69 -22.81 -4.90 2.11
C PHE A 69 -24.05 -4.94 1.19
N THR A 70 -23.83 -5.03 -0.12
CA THR A 70 -24.89 -5.16 -1.11
C THR A 70 -24.90 -6.59 -1.64
N ARG A 71 -26.07 -7.24 -1.75
CA ARG A 71 -26.15 -8.59 -2.36
C ARG A 71 -25.97 -8.48 -3.88
N VAL A 72 -24.72 -8.39 -4.33
CA VAL A 72 -24.35 -8.40 -5.75
C VAL A 72 -24.11 -9.83 -6.18
N SER A 73 -24.79 -10.28 -7.25
CA SER A 73 -24.66 -11.65 -7.77
C SER A 73 -23.25 -12.00 -8.24
N ASP A 74 -22.49 -10.98 -8.64
CA ASP A 74 -21.21 -11.14 -9.35
C ASP A 74 -20.01 -10.77 -8.46
N LEU A 75 -20.20 -10.69 -7.14
CA LEU A 75 -19.17 -10.29 -6.18
C LEU A 75 -17.89 -11.13 -6.32
N ASP A 76 -18.01 -12.45 -6.45
CA ASP A 76 -16.86 -13.35 -6.59
C ASP A 76 -16.06 -13.06 -7.87
N GLN A 77 -16.74 -12.69 -8.96
CA GLN A 77 -16.08 -12.35 -10.22
C GLN A 77 -15.34 -11.01 -10.10
N VAL A 78 -15.93 -10.03 -9.43
CA VAL A 78 -15.31 -8.73 -9.16
C VAL A 78 -14.08 -8.90 -8.28
N LEU A 79 -14.20 -9.66 -7.20
CA LEU A 79 -13.08 -9.97 -6.30
C LEU A 79 -11.94 -10.67 -7.03
N THR A 80 -12.26 -11.69 -7.83
CA THR A 80 -11.30 -12.39 -8.68
C THR A 80 -10.58 -11.42 -9.62
N PHE A 81 -11.32 -10.56 -10.32
CA PHE A 81 -10.75 -9.59 -11.25
C PHE A 81 -9.75 -8.63 -10.57
N ILE A 82 -10.14 -8.02 -9.45
CA ILE A 82 -9.27 -7.07 -8.72
C ILE A 82 -8.00 -7.75 -8.24
N VAL A 83 -8.15 -8.95 -7.69
CA VAL A 83 -7.02 -9.75 -7.24
C VAL A 83 -6.09 -10.06 -8.40
N THR A 84 -6.61 -10.56 -9.53
CA THR A 84 -5.80 -10.92 -10.70
C THR A 84 -5.07 -9.70 -11.25
N VAL A 85 -5.73 -8.53 -11.31
CA VAL A 85 -5.08 -7.27 -11.72
C VAL A 85 -3.89 -6.94 -10.83
N HIS A 86 -4.04 -7.04 -9.51
CA HIS A 86 -2.95 -6.77 -8.58
C HIS A 86 -1.85 -7.83 -8.65
N GLU A 87 -2.20 -9.10 -8.75
CA GLU A 87 -1.22 -10.18 -8.85
C GLU A 87 -0.40 -10.08 -10.14
N GLU A 88 -1.07 -9.88 -11.28
CA GLU A 88 -0.40 -9.71 -12.57
C GLU A 88 0.47 -8.46 -12.61
N PHE A 89 0.02 -7.37 -11.97
CA PHE A 89 0.82 -6.16 -11.82
C PHE A 89 2.15 -6.45 -11.13
N PHE A 90 2.16 -7.21 -10.04
CA PHE A 90 3.41 -7.49 -9.32
C PHE A 90 4.26 -8.56 -10.00
N HIS A 91 3.66 -9.61 -10.57
CA HIS A 91 4.40 -10.72 -11.17
C HIS A 91 5.07 -10.37 -12.50
N HIS A 92 4.37 -9.65 -13.40
CA HIS A 92 4.90 -9.38 -14.73
C HIS A 92 5.89 -8.21 -14.77
N ASN A 93 6.10 -7.53 -13.65
CA ASN A 93 6.89 -6.30 -13.57
C ASN A 93 8.07 -6.37 -12.58
N GLU A 94 8.57 -7.57 -12.29
CA GLU A 94 9.72 -7.76 -11.38
C GLU A 94 10.99 -7.04 -11.86
N ASP A 95 11.12 -6.77 -13.15
CA ASP A 95 12.22 -5.99 -13.72
C ASP A 95 12.16 -4.50 -13.35
N TYR A 96 10.97 -3.98 -13.04
CA TYR A 96 10.74 -2.56 -12.73
C TYR A 96 10.43 -2.30 -11.25
N ILE A 97 9.97 -3.32 -10.51
CA ILE A 97 9.54 -3.21 -9.12
C ILE A 97 10.54 -3.89 -8.18
N SER A 98 10.97 -3.18 -7.13
CA SER A 98 11.78 -3.74 -6.04
C SER A 98 10.91 -4.37 -4.95
N GLY A 99 9.70 -3.86 -4.77
CA GLY A 99 8.72 -4.42 -3.86
C GLY A 99 7.44 -3.58 -3.85
N ALA A 100 6.42 -4.10 -3.18
CA ALA A 100 5.15 -3.41 -3.04
C ALA A 100 4.57 -3.53 -1.64
N PHE A 101 3.88 -2.48 -1.22
CA PHE A 101 3.13 -2.43 0.02
C PHE A 101 1.69 -2.04 -0.30
N LEU A 102 0.76 -2.88 0.14
CA LEU A 102 -0.68 -2.72 -0.06
C LEU A 102 -1.32 -2.48 1.30
N THR A 103 -2.10 -1.42 1.44
CA THR A 103 -2.90 -1.17 2.65
C THR A 103 -4.38 -1.37 2.34
N GLY A 104 -5.11 -1.93 3.28
CA GLY A 104 -6.55 -2.16 3.14
C GLY A 104 -7.13 -2.68 4.45
N VAL A 105 -8.45 -2.66 4.53
CA VAL A 105 -9.19 -3.15 5.70
C VAL A 105 -9.43 -4.66 5.59
N MET A 106 -9.46 -5.15 4.36
CA MET A 106 -9.84 -6.49 3.98
C MET A 106 -8.62 -7.30 3.56
N ARG A 107 -8.67 -8.59 3.89
CA ARG A 107 -7.73 -9.56 3.34
C ARG A 107 -8.38 -10.24 2.16
N LEU A 108 -8.46 -9.54 1.04
CA LEU A 108 -9.05 -10.08 -0.19
C LEU A 108 -8.45 -11.44 -0.56
N SER A 109 -7.16 -11.62 -0.27
CA SER A 109 -6.49 -12.89 -0.48
C SER A 109 -7.02 -14.08 0.29
N THR A 110 -7.64 -13.83 1.44
CA THR A 110 -8.32 -14.86 2.24
C THR A 110 -9.76 -15.07 1.81
N LEU A 111 -10.33 -14.12 1.06
CA LEU A 111 -11.69 -14.18 0.54
C LEU A 111 -11.78 -14.86 -0.82
N VAL A 112 -10.67 -14.92 -1.58
CA VAL A 112 -10.60 -15.59 -2.89
C VAL A 112 -9.75 -16.87 -2.77
N PRO A 113 -10.34 -18.00 -2.35
CA PRO A 113 -9.61 -19.25 -2.11
C PRO A 113 -9.02 -19.89 -3.38
N SER A 114 -9.47 -19.46 -4.56
CA SER A 114 -9.06 -19.98 -5.87
C SER A 114 -7.76 -19.39 -6.42
N ILE A 115 -7.24 -18.30 -5.83
CA ILE A 115 -6.00 -17.65 -6.31
C ILE A 115 -4.90 -17.88 -5.26
N PRO A 116 -3.87 -18.69 -5.57
CA PRO A 116 -2.79 -18.93 -4.64
C PRO A 116 -1.86 -17.71 -4.56
N PHE A 117 -2.07 -16.86 -3.54
CA PHE A 117 -1.20 -15.73 -3.22
C PHE A 117 0.16 -16.18 -2.68
N THR A 118 0.99 -16.75 -3.54
CA THR A 118 2.26 -17.35 -3.12
C THR A 118 3.32 -16.32 -2.72
N ARG A 119 3.20 -15.06 -3.19
CA ARG A 119 4.19 -13.99 -2.97
C ARG A 119 3.71 -12.81 -2.12
N ILE A 120 2.45 -12.78 -1.70
CA ILE A 120 1.93 -11.72 -0.82
C ILE A 120 2.04 -12.17 0.64
N ARG A 121 2.76 -11.40 1.45
CA ARG A 121 2.79 -11.57 2.90
C ARG A 121 1.79 -10.62 3.53
N HIS A 122 0.86 -11.15 4.32
CA HIS A 122 -0.11 -10.36 5.05
C HIS A 122 0.41 -10.01 6.44
N PHE A 123 0.45 -8.73 6.75
CA PHE A 123 0.73 -8.22 8.08
C PHE A 123 -0.57 -7.70 8.69
N ARG A 124 -0.95 -8.19 9.87
CA ARG A 124 -2.17 -7.73 10.55
C ARG A 124 -1.78 -6.56 11.45
N PHE A 125 -1.89 -5.34 10.92
CA PHE A 125 -1.53 -4.15 11.71
C PHE A 125 -2.41 -4.02 12.97
N TYR A 126 -3.69 -4.41 12.89
CA TYR A 126 -4.66 -4.23 13.99
C TYR A 126 -4.86 -5.41 14.96
N LEU A 127 -4.30 -6.61 14.68
CA LEU A 127 -4.64 -7.81 15.47
C LEU A 127 -3.46 -8.44 16.21
N ASP A 128 -2.23 -8.15 15.80
CA ASP A 128 -1.04 -8.79 16.37
C ASP A 128 -0.29 -7.88 17.36
N HIS A 129 -0.82 -6.67 17.61
CA HIS A 129 -0.29 -5.74 18.61
C HIS A 129 -1.43 -5.25 19.51
N VAL A 130 -1.26 -5.39 20.82
CA VAL A 130 -2.11 -4.68 21.79
C VAL A 130 -1.71 -3.22 21.67
N PHE A 131 -2.45 -2.45 20.89
CA PHE A 131 -2.33 -1.00 20.96
C PHE A 131 -2.65 -0.63 22.41
N SER A 132 -1.73 0.08 23.05
CA SER A 132 -2.02 0.72 24.32
C SER A 132 -3.32 1.52 24.16
N ASP A 133 -4.25 1.41 25.12
CA ASP A 133 -5.49 2.20 25.15
C ASP A 133 -5.21 3.72 25.13
N PHE A 134 -3.95 4.09 25.37
CA PHE A 134 -3.44 5.44 25.27
C PHE A 134 -2.67 5.57 23.96
N TYR A 135 -3.22 6.34 23.02
CA TYR A 135 -2.48 6.84 21.86
C TYR A 135 -1.16 7.43 22.36
N GLY A 136 -0.06 6.91 21.79
CA GLY A 136 1.29 7.04 22.32
C GLY A 136 1.61 8.39 22.92
N ILE A 137 1.89 8.38 24.22
CA ILE A 137 2.49 9.51 24.93
C ILE A 137 3.86 9.75 24.28
N ALA A 138 4.09 10.94 23.71
CA ALA A 138 5.39 11.28 23.20
C ALA A 138 6.40 11.37 24.36
N PHE A 139 7.69 11.08 24.12
CA PHE A 139 8.69 11.07 25.20
C PHE A 139 8.73 12.35 26.03
N PHE A 140 8.50 13.51 25.41
CA PHE A 140 8.44 14.79 26.13
C PHE A 140 7.16 14.93 26.99
N GLU A 141 6.05 14.33 26.57
CA GLU A 141 4.81 14.28 27.36
C GLU A 141 4.97 13.32 28.54
N LEU A 142 5.71 12.22 28.33
CA LEU A 142 6.04 11.27 29.37
C LEU A 142 6.92 11.92 30.46
N ASP A 143 7.95 12.69 30.07
CA ASP A 143 8.77 13.43 31.03
C ASP A 143 7.94 14.36 31.89
N HIS A 144 7.06 15.14 31.27
CA HIS A 144 6.20 16.06 32.00
C HIS A 144 5.22 15.33 32.94
N MET A 145 4.72 14.16 32.54
CA MET A 145 3.88 13.32 33.40
C MET A 145 4.64 12.75 34.59
N LEU A 146 5.87 12.25 34.37
CA LEU A 146 6.71 11.71 35.44
C LEU A 146 7.09 12.79 36.45
N GLU A 147 7.45 13.99 36.00
CA GLU A 147 7.71 15.17 36.85
C GLU A 147 6.50 15.56 37.70
N LYS A 148 5.29 15.40 37.15
CA LYS A 148 4.04 15.74 37.86
C LYS A 148 3.60 14.67 38.86
N LEU A 149 3.82 13.40 38.54
CA LEU A 149 3.34 12.26 39.33
C LEU A 149 4.29 11.88 40.46
N PHE A 150 5.59 12.01 40.24
CA PHE A 150 6.63 11.62 41.19
C PHE A 150 7.47 12.82 41.58
N ALA A 151 7.45 13.18 42.86
CA ALA A 151 8.29 14.25 43.40
C ALA A 151 9.76 13.81 43.50
N ASP A 152 10.01 12.52 43.76
CA ASP A 152 11.34 11.95 43.88
C ASP A 152 11.98 11.62 42.52
N GLU A 153 13.26 11.95 42.38
CA GLU A 153 13.99 11.77 41.14
C GLU A 153 14.40 10.31 40.89
N ALA A 154 14.65 9.54 41.96
CA ALA A 154 15.00 8.13 41.80
C ALA A 154 13.79 7.33 41.30
N GLU A 155 12.61 7.59 41.84
CA GLU A 155 11.34 6.95 41.41
C GLU A 155 10.96 7.30 39.97
N ARG A 156 11.20 8.55 39.53
CA ARG A 156 11.05 8.95 38.11
C ARG A 156 11.98 8.17 37.20
N ASN A 157 13.25 8.05 37.57
CA ASN A 157 14.27 7.39 36.76
C ASN A 157 14.06 5.87 36.70
N GLU A 158 13.59 5.26 37.78
CA GLU A 158 13.22 3.83 37.82
C GLU A 158 12.03 3.55 36.90
N THR A 159 10.94 4.31 37.06
CA THR A 159 9.73 4.18 36.23
C THR A 159 10.04 4.41 34.74
N ARG A 160 10.88 5.40 34.42
CA ARG A 160 11.33 5.67 33.05
C ARG A 160 12.08 4.48 32.46
N ARG A 161 12.96 3.83 33.22
CA ARG A 161 13.69 2.64 32.76
C ARG A 161 12.76 1.46 32.49
N GLU A 162 11.74 1.26 33.30
CA GLU A 162 10.76 0.20 33.08
C GLU A 162 9.94 0.43 31.80
N ILE A 163 9.52 1.68 31.56
CA ILE A 163 8.81 2.07 30.34
C ILE A 163 9.73 1.90 29.12
N ASP A 164 10.96 2.40 29.18
CA ASP A 164 11.93 2.28 28.08
C ASP A 164 12.24 0.81 27.77
N ALA A 165 12.31 -0.08 28.77
CA ALA A 165 12.52 -1.51 28.58
C ALA A 165 11.32 -2.25 27.99
N TYR A 166 10.09 -1.78 28.22
CA TYR A 166 8.87 -2.36 27.66
C TYR A 166 8.69 -2.04 26.17
N TYR A 167 9.17 -0.86 25.74
CA TYR A 167 9.04 -0.37 24.35
C TYR A 167 10.31 -0.52 23.49
N ALA A 168 11.39 -1.10 24.03
CA ALA A 168 12.62 -1.44 23.30
C ALA A 168 12.51 -2.77 22.53
#